data_AF-A0A4S8HI85-F1
#
_entry.id   AF-A0A4S8HI85-F1
#
_cell.length_a   1.000
_cell.length_b   1.000
_cell.length_c   1.000
_cell.angle_alpha   90.00
_cell.angle_beta   90.00
_cell.angle_gamma   90.00
#
_symmetry.space_group_name_H-M   'P 1'
#
loop_
_entity.id
_entity.type
_entity.pdbx_description
1 polymer ?
#
loop_
_entity_poly.entity_id
_entity_poly.type
_entity_poly.pdbx_seq_one_letter_code
_entity_poly.pdbx_strand_id
1 'polypeptide(L)'
;MCTIHFFFIVASVSIFSCSTKIIKPLDKEWTLNEAPNALDVVGVIFAIDSDGKYKSIPGGILDLKTLTSPVAIPERTKTKNVSLNVLANFLAIKNIDSTASVSFYDSNRVNASFEVNNGQLTRINDDILGAFNKKKGLIESNIAVLGLEQSRLYIILETVQSSNVNIILNKSNKWGAEMNAKVKEMIKANTRGKGSTTNNVSLVYNSGAPVTVFYKLNAINVFKIKDKSDGKDKYEIELGQPVHADVVTKRR
;
A
#
# COMPACT_ATOMS: atom_id res chain seq x y z
N MET A 1 3.73 -77.27 20.51
CA MET A 1 4.39 -75.95 20.63
C MET A 1 3.84 -75.06 19.53
N CYS A 2 3.01 -74.07 19.87
CA CYS A 2 2.42 -73.14 18.89
C CYS A 2 3.33 -71.93 18.71
N THR A 3 3.80 -71.72 17.50
CA THR A 3 4.65 -70.58 17.12
C THR A 3 3.77 -69.42 16.67
N ILE A 4 3.65 -68.39 17.52
CA ILE A 4 2.93 -67.15 17.19
C ILE A 4 3.84 -66.30 16.30
N HIS A 5 3.39 -66.02 15.08
CA HIS A 5 4.07 -65.08 14.17
C HIS A 5 3.49 -63.68 14.36
N PHE A 6 4.31 -62.74 14.84
CA PHE A 6 3.96 -61.31 14.84
C PHE A 6 4.30 -60.71 13.47
N PHE A 7 3.28 -60.38 12.69
CA PHE A 7 3.45 -59.52 11.52
C PHE A 7 3.46 -58.05 11.99
N PHE A 8 4.63 -57.42 11.99
CA PHE A 8 4.74 -55.97 12.06
C PHE A 8 4.46 -55.39 10.68
N ILE A 9 3.27 -54.83 10.48
CA ILE A 9 3.01 -53.93 9.35
C ILE A 9 3.60 -52.57 9.74
N VAL A 10 4.79 -52.25 9.23
CA VAL A 10 5.32 -50.89 9.26
C VAL A 10 4.54 -50.10 8.20
N ALA A 11 3.42 -49.51 8.61
CA ALA A 11 2.75 -48.51 7.79
C ALA A 11 3.65 -47.27 7.75
N SER A 12 4.40 -47.11 6.66
CA SER A 12 5.05 -45.85 6.34
C SER A 12 3.96 -44.80 6.11
N VAL A 13 3.60 -44.06 7.15
CA VAL A 13 2.78 -42.86 7.01
C VAL A 13 3.66 -41.83 6.30
N SER A 14 3.55 -41.79 4.97
CA SER A 14 4.08 -40.71 4.17
C SER A 14 3.29 -39.45 4.52
N ILE A 15 3.75 -38.70 5.52
CA ILE A 15 3.26 -37.36 5.80
C ILE A 15 3.83 -36.43 4.71
N PHE A 16 3.30 -36.54 3.49
CA PHE A 16 3.39 -35.48 2.50
C PHE A 16 2.44 -34.36 2.93
N SER A 17 2.77 -33.68 4.03
CA SER A 17 2.22 -32.35 4.30
C SER A 17 3.00 -31.34 3.47
N CYS A 18 2.90 -31.44 2.14
CA CYS A 18 3.15 -30.30 1.28
C CYS A 18 1.90 -29.42 1.38
N SER A 19 1.75 -28.68 2.49
CA SER A 19 0.71 -27.66 2.57
C SER A 19 1.09 -26.58 1.57
N THR A 20 0.57 -26.66 0.37
CA THR A 20 0.65 -25.57 -0.60
C THR A 20 -0.09 -24.40 0.02
N LYS A 21 0.67 -23.50 0.63
CA LYS A 21 0.22 -22.26 1.23
C LYS A 21 -0.67 -21.51 0.23
N ILE A 22 -1.99 -21.50 0.46
CA ILE A 22 -2.93 -20.82 -0.45
C ILE A 22 -2.93 -19.33 -0.10
N ILE A 23 -2.18 -18.54 -0.87
CA ILE A 23 -2.16 -17.08 -0.75
C ILE A 23 -3.41 -16.53 -1.47
N LYS A 24 -4.27 -15.83 -0.73
CA LYS A 24 -5.53 -15.29 -1.29
C LYS A 24 -5.32 -13.91 -1.90
N PRO A 25 -6.01 -13.52 -2.99
CA PRO A 25 -5.93 -12.16 -3.49
C PRO A 25 -6.49 -11.15 -2.47
N LEU A 26 -5.93 -9.94 -2.46
CA LEU A 26 -6.48 -8.78 -1.78
C LEU A 26 -7.55 -8.12 -2.67
N ASP A 27 -8.60 -7.56 -2.08
CA ASP A 27 -9.70 -6.95 -2.84
C ASP A 27 -9.22 -5.78 -3.72
N LYS A 28 -9.99 -5.51 -4.78
CA LYS A 28 -9.64 -4.50 -5.80
C LYS A 28 -9.55 -3.08 -5.25
N GLU A 29 -10.28 -2.78 -4.18
CA GLU A 29 -10.36 -1.47 -3.52
C GLU A 29 -9.05 -1.04 -2.82
N TRP A 30 -8.19 -2.00 -2.50
CA TRP A 30 -6.93 -1.72 -1.82
C TRP A 30 -5.91 -1.08 -2.75
N THR A 31 -5.07 -0.22 -2.20
CA THR A 31 -4.08 0.53 -2.96
C THR A 31 -2.70 0.25 -2.42
N LEU A 32 -1.72 0.01 -3.30
CA LEU A 32 -0.32 -0.09 -2.89
C LEU A 32 0.17 1.26 -2.37
N ASN A 33 0.72 1.26 -1.15
CA ASN A 33 1.48 2.38 -0.65
C ASN A 33 2.88 2.39 -1.26
N GLU A 34 3.09 3.20 -2.27
CA GLU A 34 4.31 3.23 -3.09
C GLU A 34 5.54 3.79 -2.37
N ALA A 35 5.35 4.47 -1.24
CA ALA A 35 6.43 4.97 -0.40
C ALA A 35 5.97 4.91 1.07
N PRO A 36 6.12 3.76 1.74
CA PRO A 36 5.62 3.55 3.09
C PRO A 36 6.13 4.64 4.03
N ASN A 37 5.24 5.52 4.48
CA ASN A 37 5.53 6.53 5.48
C ASN A 37 4.94 6.08 6.82
N ALA A 38 5.66 6.31 7.92
CA ALA A 38 5.13 6.11 9.27
C ALA A 38 3.87 6.94 9.54
N LEU A 39 3.66 8.00 8.78
CA LEU A 39 2.48 8.87 8.84
C LEU A 39 1.29 8.36 8.01
N ASP A 40 1.44 7.31 7.21
CA ASP A 40 0.34 6.72 6.43
C ASP A 40 -0.51 5.78 7.32
N VAL A 41 -1.14 6.38 8.32
CA VAL A 41 -2.00 5.71 9.28
C VAL A 41 -3.48 5.99 8.99
N VAL A 42 -4.32 5.13 9.52
CA VAL A 42 -5.77 5.28 9.44
C VAL A 42 -6.22 6.62 10.03
N GLY A 43 -7.17 7.28 9.39
CA GLY A 43 -7.74 8.57 9.81
C GLY A 43 -6.96 9.80 9.32
N VAL A 44 -5.82 9.61 8.66
CA VAL A 44 -5.06 10.71 8.05
C VAL A 44 -5.80 11.24 6.83
N ILE A 45 -5.99 12.55 6.82
CA ILE A 45 -6.42 13.31 5.65
C ILE A 45 -5.20 13.88 4.94
N PHE A 46 -5.15 13.69 3.63
CA PHE A 46 -4.12 14.25 2.77
C PHE A 46 -4.73 14.81 1.49
N ALA A 47 -4.00 15.74 0.88
CA ALA A 47 -4.32 16.31 -0.40
C ALA A 47 -3.37 15.78 -1.48
N ILE A 48 -3.90 15.71 -2.68
CA ILE A 48 -3.12 15.59 -3.91
C ILE A 48 -3.37 16.86 -4.70
N ASP A 49 -2.31 17.66 -4.86
CA ASP A 49 -2.40 18.90 -5.62
C ASP A 49 -2.54 18.65 -7.12
N SER A 50 -2.69 19.73 -7.90
CA SER A 50 -2.86 19.67 -9.35
C SER A 50 -1.68 19.01 -10.07
N ASP A 51 -0.48 19.06 -9.46
CA ASP A 51 0.73 18.45 -9.97
C ASP A 51 0.83 16.96 -9.61
N GLY A 52 -0.10 16.44 -8.80
CA GLY A 52 -0.10 15.05 -8.36
C GLY A 52 0.76 14.80 -7.13
N LYS A 53 1.26 15.84 -6.46
CA LYS A 53 2.11 15.70 -5.28
C LYS A 53 1.27 15.51 -4.03
N TYR A 54 1.76 14.61 -3.18
CA TYR A 54 1.19 14.36 -1.87
C TYR A 54 1.49 15.52 -0.93
N LYS A 55 0.47 16.04 -0.26
CA LYS A 55 0.59 17.01 0.83
C LYS A 55 -0.23 16.53 2.01
N SER A 56 0.42 16.24 3.14
CA SER A 56 -0.31 16.00 4.39
C SER A 56 -1.00 17.29 4.83
N ILE A 57 -2.19 17.18 5.39
CA ILE A 57 -2.88 18.32 5.99
C ILE A 57 -2.49 18.34 7.48
N PRO A 58 -1.76 19.35 7.99
CA PRO A 58 -1.41 19.46 9.40
C PRO A 58 -2.67 19.37 10.28
N GLY A 59 -2.65 18.54 11.32
CA GLY A 59 -3.84 18.32 12.17
C GLY A 59 -5.01 17.59 11.47
N GLY A 60 -4.85 17.19 10.21
CA GLY A 60 -5.80 16.40 9.41
C GLY A 60 -5.88 14.92 9.81
N ILE A 61 -5.22 14.52 10.90
CA ILE A 61 -5.48 13.23 11.52
C ILE A 61 -6.78 13.38 12.31
N LEU A 62 -7.85 12.74 11.84
CA LEU A 62 -9.07 12.65 12.62
C LEU A 62 -8.76 11.83 13.88
N ASP A 63 -9.16 12.35 15.04
CA ASP A 63 -9.02 11.64 16.31
C ASP A 63 -10.10 10.57 16.36
N LEU A 64 -9.79 9.45 15.71
CA LEU A 64 -10.71 8.35 15.46
C LEU A 64 -10.29 7.16 16.28
N LYS A 65 -11.26 6.53 16.93
CA LYS A 65 -11.05 5.18 17.45
C LYS A 65 -10.83 4.24 16.26
N THR A 66 -9.60 3.77 16.13
CA THR A 66 -9.31 2.61 15.29
C THR A 66 -9.74 1.34 16.04
N LEU A 67 -9.76 0.19 15.35
CA LEU A 67 -9.90 -1.10 16.03
C LEU A 67 -8.98 -1.13 17.26
N THR A 68 -9.50 -1.58 18.40
CA THR A 68 -8.77 -1.64 19.68
C THR A 68 -7.47 -2.43 19.60
N SER A 69 -7.29 -3.24 18.55
CA SER A 69 -6.01 -3.80 18.13
C SER A 69 -6.05 -4.14 16.63
N PRO A 70 -4.91 -4.10 15.91
CA PRO A 70 -4.84 -4.57 14.54
C PRO A 70 -5.27 -6.04 14.43
N VAL A 71 -6.08 -6.35 13.41
CA VAL A 71 -6.57 -7.71 13.18
C VAL A 71 -5.58 -8.44 12.28
N ALA A 72 -5.06 -9.57 12.74
CA ALA A 72 -4.21 -10.41 11.89
C ALA A 72 -5.01 -10.90 10.68
N ILE A 73 -4.48 -10.67 9.48
CA ILE A 73 -5.08 -11.19 8.25
C ILE A 73 -4.26 -12.39 7.74
N PRO A 74 -4.93 -13.42 7.19
CA PRO A 74 -4.26 -14.45 6.40
C PRO A 74 -3.48 -13.81 5.27
N GLU A 75 -2.49 -14.53 4.77
CA GLU A 75 -1.61 -14.04 3.72
C GLU A 75 -2.37 -13.61 2.47
N ARG A 76 -1.99 -12.43 1.97
CA ARG A 76 -2.63 -11.82 0.81
C ARG A 76 -1.64 -11.49 -0.27
N THR A 77 -2.09 -11.52 -1.52
CA THR A 77 -1.32 -11.04 -2.66
C THR A 77 -2.08 -9.98 -3.45
N LYS A 78 -1.36 -8.99 -3.97
CA LYS A 78 -1.88 -8.08 -4.99
C LYS A 78 -0.83 -7.83 -6.05
N THR A 79 -1.20 -8.07 -7.31
CA THR A 79 -0.36 -7.73 -8.45
C THR A 79 -0.64 -6.30 -8.89
N LYS A 80 0.40 -5.50 -9.08
CA LYS A 80 0.30 -4.13 -9.60
C LYS A 80 1.40 -3.91 -10.64
N ASN A 81 1.06 -3.16 -11.69
CA ASN A 81 2.07 -2.64 -12.61
C ASN A 81 2.69 -1.39 -11.99
N VAL A 82 3.97 -1.44 -11.63
CA VAL A 82 4.68 -0.39 -10.88
C VAL A 82 5.99 -0.02 -11.57
N SER A 83 6.47 1.21 -11.40
CA SER A 83 7.82 1.57 -11.85
C SER A 83 8.88 0.96 -10.93
N LEU A 84 10.08 0.73 -11.46
CA LEU A 84 11.21 0.29 -10.63
C LEU A 84 11.55 1.31 -9.53
N ASN A 85 11.38 2.61 -9.76
CA ASN A 85 11.61 3.65 -8.76
C ASN A 85 10.66 3.52 -7.56
N VAL A 86 9.38 3.22 -7.80
CA VAL A 86 8.42 2.95 -6.73
C VAL A 86 8.86 1.75 -5.90
N LEU A 87 9.32 0.67 -6.56
CA LEU A 87 9.82 -0.50 -5.86
C LEU A 87 11.10 -0.20 -5.05
N ALA A 88 12.03 0.57 -5.60
CA ALA A 88 13.25 0.97 -4.92
C ALA A 88 12.95 1.80 -3.66
N ASN A 89 12.01 2.75 -3.77
CA ASN A 89 11.53 3.55 -2.65
C ASN A 89 10.85 2.67 -1.58
N PHE A 90 9.95 1.78 -2.00
CA PHE A 90 9.29 0.84 -1.10
C PHE A 90 10.29 -0.04 -0.33
N LEU A 91 11.33 -0.52 -1.01
CA LEU A 91 12.40 -1.33 -0.44
C LEU A 91 13.45 -0.52 0.35
N ALA A 92 13.28 0.81 0.45
CA ALA A 92 14.22 1.73 1.08
C ALA A 92 15.66 1.61 0.54
N ILE A 93 15.82 1.32 -0.75
CA ILE A 93 17.13 1.21 -1.41
C ILE A 93 17.63 2.62 -1.74
N LYS A 94 18.51 3.16 -0.88
CA LYS A 94 19.28 4.38 -1.16
C LYS A 94 20.42 3.99 -2.10
N ASN A 95 20.60 4.69 -3.23
CA ASN A 95 21.65 4.52 -4.27
C ASN A 95 21.22 3.93 -5.63
N ILE A 96 19.92 3.70 -5.87
CA ILE A 96 19.45 3.61 -7.26
C ILE A 96 19.21 5.06 -7.69
N ASP A 97 20.16 5.61 -8.43
CA ASP A 97 20.20 7.02 -8.86
C ASP A 97 18.87 7.40 -9.54
N SER A 98 18.01 8.12 -8.82
CA SER A 98 16.66 8.48 -9.22
C SER A 98 16.62 9.77 -10.04
N THR A 99 17.74 10.17 -10.65
CA THR A 99 17.87 11.39 -11.45
C THR A 99 17.19 11.31 -12.82
N ALA A 100 16.65 10.14 -13.20
CA ALA A 100 15.69 10.06 -14.28
C ALA A 100 14.31 10.53 -13.79
N SER A 101 13.91 11.73 -14.21
CA SER A 101 12.56 12.27 -14.13
C SER A 101 11.50 11.17 -14.18
N VAL A 102 10.53 11.21 -13.27
CA VAL A 102 9.31 10.39 -13.22
C VAL A 102 8.46 10.64 -14.46
N SER A 103 8.93 10.22 -15.64
CA SER A 103 8.14 10.29 -16.86
C SER A 103 7.29 9.01 -16.93
N PHE A 104 5.98 9.14 -17.05
CA PHE A 104 5.05 7.99 -17.09
C PHE A 104 5.21 7.09 -18.33
N TYR A 105 6.04 7.52 -19.28
CA TYR A 105 6.47 6.75 -20.44
C TYR A 105 7.72 5.90 -20.18
N ASP A 106 8.12 5.79 -18.91
CA ASP A 106 9.26 4.97 -18.52
C ASP A 106 9.03 3.52 -18.98
N SER A 107 9.88 3.04 -19.88
CA SER A 107 9.99 1.61 -20.23
C SER A 107 10.32 0.74 -19.01
N ASN A 108 10.57 1.35 -17.84
CA ASN A 108 10.98 0.74 -16.58
C ASN A 108 9.81 0.37 -15.65
N ARG A 109 8.68 -0.09 -16.19
CA ARG A 109 7.55 -0.64 -15.42
C ARG A 109 7.53 -2.16 -15.42
N VAL A 110 7.18 -2.76 -14.28
CA VAL A 110 7.11 -4.20 -14.07
C VAL A 110 5.79 -4.61 -13.43
N ASN A 111 5.30 -5.79 -13.77
CA ASN A 111 4.21 -6.42 -13.04
C ASN A 111 4.82 -7.08 -11.79
N ALA A 112 4.56 -6.49 -10.63
CA ALA A 112 5.03 -6.96 -9.34
C ALA A 112 3.85 -7.50 -8.52
N SER A 113 3.98 -8.71 -7.99
CA SER A 113 3.07 -9.30 -7.02
C SER A 113 3.61 -9.06 -5.62
N PHE A 114 2.82 -8.38 -4.79
CA PHE A 114 3.16 -8.07 -3.40
C PHE A 114 2.42 -9.04 -2.50
N GLU A 115 3.16 -9.99 -1.95
CA GLU A 115 2.68 -10.99 -1.01
C GLU A 115 2.93 -10.53 0.41
N VAL A 116 1.86 -10.14 1.08
CA VAL A 116 1.87 -9.72 2.48
C VAL A 116 1.80 -10.96 3.37
N ASN A 117 2.88 -11.22 4.10
CA ASN A 117 2.93 -12.27 5.10
C ASN A 117 2.60 -11.68 6.48
N ASN A 118 1.82 -12.41 7.28
CA ASN A 118 1.42 -11.99 8.63
C ASN A 118 0.91 -10.54 8.69
N GLY A 119 0.04 -10.17 7.74
CA GLY A 119 -0.48 -8.82 7.64
C GLY A 119 -1.33 -8.44 8.85
N GLN A 120 -1.35 -7.17 9.17
CA GLN A 120 -2.20 -6.58 10.19
C GLN A 120 -3.14 -5.57 9.53
N LEU A 121 -4.45 -5.79 9.68
CA LEU A 121 -5.49 -4.87 9.23
C LEU A 121 -5.81 -3.89 10.35
N THR A 122 -5.64 -2.61 10.07
CA THR A 122 -6.15 -1.52 10.92
C THR A 122 -7.26 -0.81 10.15
N ARG A 123 -8.37 -0.52 10.83
CA ARG A 123 -9.58 0.09 10.26
C ARG A 123 -10.16 1.11 11.23
N ILE A 124 -10.79 2.16 10.72
CA ILE A 124 -11.64 3.06 11.52
C ILE A 124 -12.86 2.28 12.00
N ASN A 125 -13.11 2.27 13.31
CA ASN A 125 -14.31 1.67 13.90
C ASN A 125 -15.30 2.72 14.45
N ASP A 126 -14.97 3.99 14.27
CA ASP A 126 -15.75 5.13 14.76
C ASP A 126 -16.68 5.69 13.67
N ASP A 127 -17.59 6.56 14.07
CA ASP A 127 -18.38 7.38 13.15
C ASP A 127 -17.47 8.39 12.43
N ILE A 128 -17.01 7.99 11.24
CA ILE A 128 -16.16 8.81 10.37
C ILE A 128 -16.83 10.16 10.12
N LEU A 129 -18.14 10.18 9.85
CA LEU A 129 -18.86 11.42 9.53
C LEU A 129 -18.94 12.33 10.75
N GLY A 130 -19.24 11.78 11.93
CA GLY A 130 -19.26 12.52 13.19
C GLY A 130 -17.89 13.13 13.54
N ALA A 131 -16.81 12.36 13.43
CA ALA A 131 -15.46 12.85 13.69
C ALA A 131 -15.00 13.88 12.65
N PHE A 132 -15.34 13.64 11.37
CA PHE A 132 -15.09 14.57 10.29
C PHE A 132 -15.79 15.91 10.53
N ASN A 133 -17.07 15.89 10.88
CA ASN A 133 -17.86 17.10 11.19
C ASN A 133 -17.29 17.88 12.38
N LYS A 134 -16.77 17.20 13.42
CA LYS A 134 -16.12 17.87 14.56
C LYS A 134 -14.83 18.60 14.18
N LYS A 135 -14.08 18.11 13.19
CA LYS A 135 -12.83 18.73 12.71
C LYS A 135 -12.99 19.58 11.45
N LYS A 136 -14.21 19.66 10.89
CA LYS A 136 -14.51 20.33 9.63
C LYS A 136 -13.92 21.73 9.54
N GLY A 137 -14.17 22.60 10.52
CA GLY A 137 -13.64 23.98 10.51
C GLY A 137 -12.11 24.07 10.53
N LEU A 138 -11.41 23.14 11.20
CA LEU A 138 -9.94 23.09 11.18
C LEU A 138 -9.42 22.64 9.81
N ILE A 139 -10.07 21.64 9.22
CA ILE A 139 -9.72 21.14 7.88
C ILE A 139 -9.93 22.24 6.83
N GLU A 140 -11.07 22.95 6.87
CA GLU A 140 -11.37 24.08 5.99
C GLU A 140 -10.32 25.19 6.10
N SER A 141 -9.95 25.56 7.33
CA SER A 141 -8.91 26.57 7.58
C SER A 141 -7.57 26.15 6.97
N ASN A 142 -7.16 24.90 7.16
CA ASN A 142 -5.90 24.41 6.59
C ASN A 142 -5.93 24.30 5.07
N ILE A 143 -7.06 23.94 4.46
CA ILE A 143 -7.20 23.95 3.00
C ILE A 143 -6.95 25.35 2.45
N ALA A 144 -7.58 26.37 3.05
CA ALA A 144 -7.43 27.75 2.62
C ALA A 144 -6.00 28.28 2.85
N VAL A 145 -5.42 28.04 4.03
CA VAL A 145 -4.05 28.49 4.36
C VAL A 145 -3.00 27.85 3.46
N LEU A 146 -3.21 26.59 3.05
CA LEU A 146 -2.26 25.84 2.23
C LEU A 146 -2.51 25.95 0.72
N GLY A 147 -3.54 26.70 0.30
CA GLY A 147 -3.90 26.83 -1.12
C GLY A 147 -4.31 25.51 -1.75
N LEU A 148 -5.07 24.67 -1.03
CA LEU A 148 -5.46 23.33 -1.45
C LEU A 148 -6.90 23.28 -2.01
N GLU A 149 -7.50 24.41 -2.36
CA GLU A 149 -8.90 24.51 -2.78
C GLU A 149 -9.23 23.72 -4.05
N GLN A 150 -8.23 23.54 -4.93
CA GLN A 150 -8.35 22.76 -6.16
C GLN A 150 -7.75 21.35 -6.02
N SER A 151 -7.26 21.01 -4.83
CA SER A 151 -6.65 19.71 -4.58
C SER A 151 -7.73 18.65 -4.39
N ARG A 152 -7.38 17.40 -4.72
CA ARG A 152 -8.22 16.26 -4.38
C ARG A 152 -7.85 15.79 -2.99
N LEU A 153 -8.81 15.78 -2.07
CA LEU A 153 -8.57 15.33 -0.70
C LEU A 153 -8.99 13.86 -0.54
N TYR A 154 -8.29 13.16 0.34
CA TYR A 154 -8.55 11.76 0.65
C TYR A 154 -8.34 11.49 2.13
N ILE A 155 -9.02 10.46 2.63
CA ILE A 155 -8.80 9.89 3.95
C ILE A 155 -8.45 8.41 3.86
N ILE A 156 -7.49 7.97 4.67
CA ILE A 156 -7.16 6.55 4.83
C ILE A 156 -8.16 5.90 5.78
N LEU A 157 -9.02 5.02 5.26
CA LEU A 157 -10.01 4.31 6.08
C LEU A 157 -9.46 3.03 6.71
N GLU A 158 -8.61 2.35 5.95
CA GLU A 158 -8.04 1.07 6.35
C GLU A 158 -6.60 0.96 5.86
N THR A 159 -5.76 0.26 6.60
CA THR A 159 -4.40 -0.09 6.21
C THR A 159 -4.15 -1.58 6.41
N VAL A 160 -3.42 -2.18 5.48
CA VAL A 160 -2.75 -3.45 5.66
C VAL A 160 -1.28 -3.15 5.91
N GLN A 161 -0.82 -3.50 7.10
CA GLN A 161 0.56 -3.34 7.52
C GLN A 161 1.26 -4.70 7.56
N SER A 162 2.56 -4.72 7.28
CA SER A 162 3.37 -5.92 7.48
C SER A 162 4.83 -5.57 7.66
N SER A 163 5.52 -6.39 8.45
CA SER A 163 6.98 -6.38 8.58
C SER A 163 7.66 -7.28 7.55
N ASN A 164 6.91 -8.09 6.80
CA ASN A 164 7.45 -9.07 5.85
C ASN A 164 6.60 -9.15 4.57
N VAL A 165 7.10 -8.55 3.49
CA VAL A 165 6.48 -8.56 2.16
C VAL A 165 7.42 -9.24 1.18
N ASN A 166 6.94 -10.29 0.52
CA ASN A 166 7.62 -10.89 -0.62
C ASN A 166 7.13 -10.22 -1.90
N ILE A 167 8.03 -9.68 -2.71
CA ILE A 167 7.72 -8.97 -3.95
C ILE A 167 8.24 -9.81 -5.10
N ILE A 168 7.33 -10.32 -5.92
CA ILE A 168 7.66 -11.17 -7.06
C ILE A 168 7.51 -10.35 -8.33
N LEU A 169 8.62 -10.08 -9.00
CA LEU A 169 8.63 -9.46 -10.32
C LEU A 169 8.50 -10.57 -11.36
N ASN A 170 7.40 -10.53 -12.13
CA ASN A 170 7.22 -11.46 -13.23
C ASN A 170 8.12 -11.01 -14.39
N LYS A 171 9.19 -11.78 -14.66
CA LYS A 171 10.11 -11.51 -15.76
C LYS A 171 9.36 -11.72 -17.06
N SER A 172 9.05 -10.64 -17.75
CA SER A 172 8.55 -10.74 -19.12
C SER A 172 9.73 -10.95 -20.07
N ASN A 173 9.53 -11.75 -21.12
CA ASN A 173 10.51 -11.98 -22.19
C ASN A 173 10.88 -10.70 -22.96
N LYS A 174 10.31 -9.55 -22.60
CA LYS A 174 10.44 -8.24 -23.26
C LYS A 174 11.29 -7.24 -22.49
N TRP A 175 11.91 -7.62 -21.36
CA TRP A 175 12.80 -6.69 -20.64
C TRP A 175 14.08 -6.45 -21.45
N GLY A 176 14.32 -5.20 -21.85
CA GLY A 176 15.57 -4.77 -22.48
C GLY A 176 16.78 -4.87 -21.52
N ALA A 177 17.98 -4.68 -22.06
CA ALA A 177 19.22 -4.77 -21.29
C ALA A 177 19.27 -3.80 -20.09
N GLU A 178 18.77 -2.58 -20.26
CA GLU A 178 18.72 -1.55 -19.21
C GLU A 178 17.83 -1.97 -18.03
N MET A 179 16.61 -2.44 -18.31
CA MET A 179 15.70 -2.97 -17.28
C MET A 179 16.35 -4.11 -16.49
N ASN A 180 16.98 -5.07 -17.20
CA ASN A 180 17.65 -6.19 -16.56
C ASN A 180 18.82 -5.72 -15.66
N ALA A 181 19.56 -4.69 -16.07
CA ALA A 181 20.63 -4.10 -15.26
C ALA A 181 20.08 -3.46 -13.97
N LYS A 182 19.03 -2.63 -14.07
CA LYS A 182 18.38 -1.99 -12.91
C LYS A 182 17.78 -3.02 -11.95
N VAL A 183 17.09 -4.05 -12.45
CA VAL A 183 16.57 -5.13 -11.60
C VAL A 183 17.71 -5.89 -10.91
N LYS A 184 18.84 -6.12 -11.60
CA LYS A 184 20.03 -6.75 -11.00
C LYS A 184 20.63 -5.89 -9.88
N GLU A 185 20.68 -4.57 -10.05
CA GLU A 185 21.09 -3.64 -9.00
C GLU A 185 20.15 -3.68 -7.79
N MET A 186 18.83 -3.69 -8.02
CA MET A 186 17.84 -3.86 -6.96
C MET A 186 18.01 -5.17 -6.20
N ILE A 187 18.24 -6.29 -6.90
CA ILE A 187 18.52 -7.58 -6.25
C ILE A 187 19.78 -7.49 -5.39
N LYS A 188 20.86 -6.90 -5.91
CA LYS A 188 22.13 -6.75 -5.18
C LYS A 188 21.96 -5.89 -3.93
N ALA A 189 21.19 -4.80 -4.02
CA ALA A 189 20.92 -3.92 -2.89
C ALA A 189 19.93 -4.53 -1.88
N ASN A 190 19.00 -5.37 -2.33
CA ASN A 190 18.09 -6.14 -1.48
C ASN A 190 18.81 -7.40 -0.95
N THR A 191 19.72 -7.22 0.00
CA THR A 191 20.57 -8.28 0.59
C THR A 191 19.80 -9.44 1.28
N ARG A 192 18.47 -9.33 1.36
CA ARG A 192 17.55 -10.33 1.93
C ARG A 192 16.71 -11.06 0.87
N GLY A 193 16.82 -10.69 -0.40
CA GLY A 193 16.12 -11.33 -1.51
C GLY A 193 16.71 -12.71 -1.83
N LYS A 194 15.85 -13.70 -2.04
CA LYS A 194 16.27 -15.04 -2.47
C LYS A 194 16.03 -15.20 -3.97
N GLY A 195 17.12 -15.34 -4.74
CA GLY A 195 17.18 -16.05 -6.02
C GLY A 195 16.26 -15.60 -7.16
N SER A 196 16.85 -15.38 -8.34
CA SER A 196 16.09 -15.34 -9.60
C SER A 196 15.80 -16.78 -10.04
N THR A 197 14.54 -17.09 -10.33
CA THR A 197 14.22 -18.21 -11.23
C THR A 197 14.27 -17.70 -12.67
N THR A 198 14.17 -18.60 -13.66
CA THR A 198 14.18 -18.23 -15.08
C THR A 198 13.10 -17.20 -15.43
N ASN A 199 11.96 -17.24 -14.73
CA ASN A 199 10.77 -16.44 -15.05
C ASN A 199 10.40 -15.40 -13.99
N ASN A 200 10.92 -15.49 -12.76
CA ASN A 200 10.55 -14.57 -11.68
C ASN A 200 11.77 -14.13 -10.87
N VAL A 201 11.76 -12.86 -10.45
CA VAL A 201 12.70 -12.30 -9.47
C VAL A 201 11.94 -12.08 -8.17
N SER A 202 12.46 -12.60 -7.06
CA SER A 202 11.91 -12.37 -5.72
C SER A 202 12.76 -11.35 -4.96
N LEU A 203 12.12 -10.31 -4.44
CA LEU A 203 12.68 -9.29 -3.56
C LEU A 203 11.94 -9.37 -2.22
N VAL A 204 12.64 -9.16 -1.11
CA VAL A 204 12.01 -9.25 0.21
C VAL A 204 12.13 -7.91 0.92
N TYR A 205 10.98 -7.36 1.32
CA TYR A 205 10.92 -6.34 2.33
C TYR A 205 10.78 -7.03 3.68
N ASN A 206 11.79 -6.90 4.54
CA ASN A 206 11.74 -7.41 5.91
C ASN A 206 12.26 -6.33 6.84
N SER A 207 11.37 -5.68 7.57
CA SER A 207 11.67 -4.65 8.57
C SER A 207 11.34 -5.17 9.97
N GLY A 208 12.09 -4.74 10.98
CA GLY A 208 11.76 -5.08 12.37
C GLY A 208 10.43 -4.48 12.85
N ALA A 209 9.92 -3.45 12.16
CA ALA A 209 8.66 -2.77 12.46
C ALA A 209 7.69 -2.87 11.27
N PRO A 210 6.39 -3.08 11.49
CA PRO A 210 5.42 -3.17 10.39
C PRO A 210 5.28 -1.82 9.67
N VAL A 211 5.15 -1.88 8.34
CA VAL A 211 4.87 -0.70 7.51
C VAL A 211 3.56 -0.85 6.78
N THR A 212 2.89 0.26 6.48
CA THR A 212 1.69 0.27 5.63
C THR A 212 2.06 -0.16 4.21
N VAL A 213 1.58 -1.34 3.80
CA VAL A 213 1.78 -1.91 2.46
C VAL A 213 0.63 -1.54 1.55
N PHE A 214 -0.59 -1.68 2.05
CA PHE A 214 -1.79 -1.28 1.33
C PHE A 214 -2.66 -0.37 2.18
N TYR A 215 -3.45 0.48 1.53
CA TYR A 215 -4.49 1.28 2.17
C TYR A 215 -5.77 1.30 1.34
N LYS A 216 -6.90 1.57 2.01
CA LYS A 216 -8.20 1.86 1.39
C LYS A 216 -8.52 3.33 1.59
N LEU A 217 -8.86 4.03 0.51
CA LEU A 217 -9.12 5.47 0.50
C LEU A 217 -10.60 5.76 0.29
N ASN A 218 -11.06 6.85 0.91
CA ASN A 218 -12.25 7.58 0.45
C ASN A 218 -11.84 8.97 -0.02
N ALA A 219 -12.53 9.45 -1.06
CA ALA A 219 -12.45 10.85 -1.46
C ALA A 219 -13.08 11.73 -0.38
N ILE A 220 -12.58 12.95 -0.27
CA ILE A 220 -13.22 14.04 0.45
C ILE A 220 -13.54 15.12 -0.58
N ASN A 221 -14.83 15.40 -0.74
CA ASN A 221 -15.32 16.40 -1.69
C ASN A 221 -15.35 17.76 -0.99
N VAL A 222 -14.67 18.74 -1.55
CA VAL A 222 -14.64 20.12 -1.05
C VAL A 222 -15.37 21.01 -2.04
N PHE A 223 -16.43 21.67 -1.58
CA PHE A 223 -17.23 22.60 -2.34
C PHE A 223 -16.95 24.01 -1.85
N LYS A 224 -16.59 24.91 -2.76
CA LYS A 224 -16.47 26.34 -2.45
C LYS A 224 -17.83 27.01 -2.60
N ILE A 225 -18.31 27.62 -1.53
CA ILE A 225 -19.61 28.29 -1.45
C ILE A 225 -19.36 29.75 -1.07
N LYS A 226 -20.02 30.69 -1.75
CA LYS A 226 -20.02 32.09 -1.29
C LYS A 226 -21.06 32.27 -0.19
N ASP A 227 -20.62 32.72 0.98
CA ASP A 227 -21.55 33.12 2.03
C ASP A 227 -22.29 34.39 1.60
N LYS A 228 -23.62 34.32 1.61
CA LYS A 228 -24.49 35.43 1.23
C LYS A 228 -24.49 36.57 2.27
N SER A 229 -24.04 36.30 3.50
CA SER A 229 -24.10 37.25 4.62
C SER A 229 -22.89 38.18 4.70
N ASP A 230 -21.68 37.69 4.43
CA ASP A 230 -20.44 38.48 4.52
C ASP A 230 -19.61 38.47 3.23
N GLY A 231 -20.07 37.76 2.18
CA GLY A 231 -19.39 37.67 0.89
C GLY A 231 -18.10 36.85 0.93
N LYS A 232 -17.76 36.22 2.06
CA LYS A 232 -16.56 35.41 2.19
C LYS A 232 -16.75 34.03 1.58
N ASP A 233 -15.64 33.46 1.16
CA ASP A 233 -15.58 32.07 0.74
C ASP A 233 -15.75 31.18 1.98
N LYS A 234 -16.75 30.32 1.92
CA LYS A 234 -16.93 29.17 2.80
C LYS A 234 -16.64 27.90 2.03
N TYR A 235 -16.20 26.88 2.74
CA TYR A 235 -16.04 25.55 2.17
C TYR A 235 -17.09 24.65 2.82
N GLU A 236 -17.69 23.79 2.02
CA GLU A 236 -18.48 22.66 2.51
C GLU A 236 -17.71 21.40 2.14
N ILE A 237 -17.55 20.51 3.11
CA ILE A 237 -16.80 19.29 2.91
C ILE A 237 -17.68 18.09 3.23
N GLU A 238 -17.65 17.11 2.33
CA GLU A 238 -18.40 15.86 2.43
C GLU A 238 -17.48 14.65 2.21
N LEU A 239 -17.79 13.54 2.86
CA LEU A 239 -17.12 12.27 2.59
C LEU A 239 -17.67 11.69 1.28
N GLY A 240 -16.79 11.51 0.30
CA GLY A 240 -17.11 10.90 -0.98
C GLY A 240 -17.10 9.37 -0.94
N GLN A 241 -17.26 8.78 -2.12
CA GLN A 241 -17.23 7.33 -2.31
C GLN A 241 -15.80 6.76 -2.13
N PRO A 242 -15.67 5.46 -1.84
CA PRO A 242 -14.39 4.76 -1.91
C PRO A 242 -13.73 4.95 -3.26
N VAL A 243 -12.41 5.19 -3.25
CA VAL A 243 -11.65 5.47 -4.46
C VAL A 243 -10.67 4.34 -4.72
N HIS A 244 -10.70 3.80 -5.93
CA HIS A 244 -9.61 2.99 -6.44
C HIS A 244 -8.43 3.90 -6.76
N ALA A 245 -7.27 3.65 -6.16
CA ALA A 245 -6.14 4.56 -6.33
C ALA A 245 -5.47 4.54 -7.69
N ASP A 246 -5.90 3.71 -8.64
CA ASP A 246 -5.49 3.94 -10.04
C ASP A 246 -5.92 5.36 -10.51
N VAL A 247 -6.89 5.98 -9.82
CA VAL A 247 -7.31 7.40 -9.96
C VAL A 247 -6.37 8.38 -9.22
N VAL A 248 -5.72 7.92 -8.15
CA VAL A 248 -4.79 8.67 -7.29
C VAL A 248 -3.37 8.68 -7.88
N THR A 249 -3.01 7.68 -8.69
CA THR A 249 -1.68 7.51 -9.29
C THR A 249 -1.34 8.43 -10.47
N LYS A 250 -2.09 9.51 -10.73
CA LYS A 250 -1.54 10.64 -11.50
C LYS A 250 -0.55 11.43 -10.61
N ARG A 251 0.51 10.76 -10.16
CA ARG A 251 1.65 11.30 -9.42
C ARG A 251 2.72 11.74 -10.42
N ARG A 252 2.59 12.93 -11.04
CA ARG A 252 3.65 13.44 -11.93
C ARG A 252 4.91 13.81 -11.16
#